data_AF-A0A6J4NTW2-F1
#
_entry.id   AF-A0A6J4NTW2-F1
#
_cell.length_a   1.000
_cell.length_b   1.000
_cell.length_c   1.000
_cell.angle_alpha   90.00
_cell.angle_beta   90.00
_cell.angle_gamma   90.00
#
_symmetry.space_group_name_H-M   'P 1'
#
loop_
_entity.id
_entity.type
_entity.pdbx_description
1 polymer ?
#
loop_
_entity_poly.entity_id
_entity_poly.type
_entity_poly.pdbx_seq_one_letter_code
_entity_poly.pdbx_strand_id
1 'polypeptide(L)'
;PAPAGRSARVAPGRTASGSLAVAGHRARVARGSRIWVEGKHDAELVEKVWGDDLRVEGVVVEGLEGVDHLAEQLAAFRPGAGRRIGVLVDHLLAGTKEERVVAAALSHLPGAREHVLVVGHPFVDVWQAVRPHRLGIAAWPVVPRGRPWKEGVLAGLGWPHATQADVARGWRRILASVETLADLEPTLSGRVEHLIDFVTGDELDR
;
A
#
# COMPACT_ATOMS: atom_id res chain seq x y z
N PRO A 1 20.75 -25.64 1.46
CA PRO A 1 19.64 -25.39 0.51
C PRO A 1 18.31 -25.27 1.25
N ALA A 2 17.79 -24.05 1.41
CA ALA A 2 16.43 -23.84 1.88
C ALA A 2 15.45 -24.33 0.80
N PRO A 3 14.32 -24.97 1.16
CA PRO A 3 13.34 -25.40 0.17
C PRO A 3 12.83 -24.16 -0.55
N ALA A 4 12.92 -24.17 -1.89
CA ALA A 4 12.23 -23.20 -2.72
C ALA A 4 10.73 -23.32 -2.40
N GLY A 5 10.20 -22.36 -1.63
CA GLY A 5 8.80 -22.34 -1.26
C GLY A 5 7.97 -22.34 -2.53
N ARG A 6 7.16 -23.38 -2.73
CA ARG A 6 6.07 -23.33 -3.71
C ARG A 6 5.30 -22.05 -3.41
N SER A 7 5.20 -21.14 -4.37
CA SER A 7 4.33 -19.99 -4.19
C SER A 7 2.93 -20.51 -3.92
N ALA A 8 2.36 -20.04 -2.82
CA ALA A 8 1.02 -20.41 -2.44
C ALA A 8 0.10 -19.72 -3.44
N ARG A 9 -0.38 -20.46 -4.44
CA ARG A 9 -1.50 -20.01 -5.26
C ARG A 9 -2.70 -19.75 -4.34
N VAL A 10 -3.54 -18.77 -4.68
CA VAL A 10 -4.77 -18.51 -3.93
C VAL A 10 -5.54 -19.82 -3.74
N ALA A 11 -5.74 -20.22 -2.49
CA ALA A 11 -6.43 -21.46 -2.17
C ALA A 11 -7.92 -21.36 -2.56
N PRO A 12 -8.58 -22.46 -2.95
CA PRO A 12 -10.01 -22.44 -3.24
C PRO A 12 -10.80 -21.84 -2.07
N GLY A 13 -11.65 -20.86 -2.36
CA GLY A 13 -12.45 -20.16 -1.36
C GLY A 13 -11.68 -19.14 -0.51
N ARG A 14 -10.49 -18.70 -0.93
CA ARG A 14 -9.75 -17.59 -0.29
C ARG A 14 -9.52 -16.41 -1.24
N THR A 15 -9.34 -15.21 -0.67
CA THR A 15 -8.85 -14.02 -1.38
C THR A 15 -7.31 -14.01 -1.44
N ALA A 16 -6.73 -13.05 -2.16
CA ALA A 16 -5.27 -12.91 -2.27
C ALA A 16 -4.59 -12.50 -0.95
N SER A 17 -5.29 -11.78 -0.07
CA SER A 17 -4.87 -11.50 1.31
C SER A 17 -4.86 -12.77 2.18
N GLY A 18 -5.64 -13.79 1.79
CA GLY A 18 -5.80 -15.04 2.50
C GLY A 18 -7.10 -15.15 3.29
N SER A 19 -7.97 -14.15 3.28
CA SER A 19 -9.31 -14.21 3.90
C SER A 19 -10.22 -15.23 3.22
N LEU A 20 -11.30 -15.63 3.88
CA LEU A 20 -12.32 -16.46 3.25
C LEU A 20 -13.10 -15.63 2.22
N ALA A 21 -13.16 -16.12 0.99
CA ALA A 21 -13.93 -15.49 -0.07
C ALA A 21 -15.43 -15.60 0.26
N VAL A 22 -16.12 -14.47 0.33
CA VAL A 22 -17.54 -14.43 0.65
C VAL A 22 -18.36 -14.39 -0.64
N ALA A 23 -19.10 -15.48 -0.92
CA ALA A 23 -19.97 -15.55 -2.08
C ALA A 23 -21.31 -14.82 -1.83
N GLY A 24 -21.76 -14.03 -2.81
CA GLY A 24 -23.11 -13.45 -2.81
C GLY A 24 -23.33 -12.25 -1.90
N HIS A 25 -22.26 -11.54 -1.49
CA HIS A 25 -22.43 -10.26 -0.80
C HIS A 25 -23.09 -9.22 -1.72
N ARG A 26 -24.23 -8.68 -1.27
CA ARG A 26 -24.70 -7.38 -1.75
C ARG A 26 -23.63 -6.36 -1.34
N ALA A 27 -23.17 -5.54 -2.29
CA ALA A 27 -22.24 -4.46 -1.99
C ALA A 27 -22.78 -3.69 -0.78
N ARG A 28 -22.02 -3.66 0.32
CA ARG A 28 -22.35 -2.78 1.45
C ARG A 28 -22.42 -1.36 0.92
N VAL A 29 -23.25 -0.51 1.52
CA VAL A 29 -23.14 0.94 1.30
C VAL A 29 -21.69 1.30 1.61
N ALA A 30 -21.02 1.97 0.66
CA ALA A 30 -19.62 2.35 0.83
C ALA A 30 -19.45 3.02 2.21
N ARG A 31 -18.52 2.50 3.02
CA ARG A 31 -18.19 3.11 4.31
C ARG A 31 -17.78 4.55 4.06
N GLY A 32 -17.92 5.40 5.07
CA GLY A 32 -17.34 6.73 5.03
C GLY A 32 -15.81 6.68 5.01
N SER A 33 -15.21 5.62 5.55
CA SER A 33 -13.75 5.48 5.72
C SER A 33 -12.99 5.22 4.42
N ARG A 34 -11.73 5.64 4.37
CA ARG A 34 -10.82 5.48 3.22
C ARG A 34 -9.43 5.03 3.65
N ILE A 35 -8.75 4.34 2.74
CA ILE A 35 -7.31 4.19 2.78
C ILE A 35 -6.71 5.08 1.70
N TRP A 36 -5.75 5.91 2.09
CA TRP A 36 -4.97 6.74 1.21
C TRP A 36 -3.58 6.17 1.04
N VAL A 37 -3.09 6.15 -0.19
CA VAL A 37 -1.75 5.67 -0.54
C VAL A 37 -1.01 6.73 -1.31
N GLU A 38 0.32 6.75 -1.23
CA GLU A 38 1.11 7.83 -1.80
C GLU A 38 1.00 7.92 -3.33
N GLY A 39 1.11 6.77 -4.01
CA GLY A 39 1.17 6.70 -5.46
C GLY A 39 0.20 5.70 -6.10
N LYS A 40 0.18 5.74 -7.43
CA LYS A 40 -0.63 4.82 -8.25
C LYS A 40 -0.21 3.35 -8.10
N HIS A 41 1.09 3.08 -7.99
CA HIS A 41 1.58 1.70 -7.88
C HIS A 41 1.16 1.07 -6.55
N ASP A 42 1.14 1.85 -5.47
CA ASP A 42 0.61 1.45 -4.18
C ASP A 42 -0.86 1.06 -4.28
N ALA A 43 -1.67 1.92 -4.90
CA ALA A 43 -3.09 1.66 -5.09
C ALA A 43 -3.32 0.38 -5.90
N GLU A 44 -2.55 0.17 -6.97
CA GLU A 44 -2.63 -1.03 -7.80
C GLU A 44 -2.19 -2.29 -7.05
N LEU A 45 -1.18 -2.20 -6.19
CA LEU A 45 -0.74 -3.34 -5.37
C LEU A 45 -1.76 -3.66 -4.27
N VAL A 46 -2.28 -2.64 -3.60
CA VAL A 46 -3.30 -2.79 -2.56
C VAL A 46 -4.57 -3.39 -3.14
N GLU A 47 -5.05 -2.86 -4.26
CA GLU A 47 -6.20 -3.40 -4.99
C GLU A 47 -5.98 -4.86 -5.39
N LYS A 48 -4.78 -5.21 -5.85
CA LYS A 48 -4.48 -6.57 -6.29
C LYS A 48 -4.55 -7.59 -5.16
N VAL A 49 -4.07 -7.25 -3.97
CA VAL A 49 -3.92 -8.22 -2.87
C VAL A 49 -5.10 -8.15 -1.89
N TRP A 50 -5.65 -6.97 -1.63
CA TRP A 50 -6.71 -6.74 -0.63
C TRP A 50 -8.02 -6.24 -1.21
N GLY A 51 -8.12 -5.98 -2.53
CA GLY A 51 -9.32 -5.37 -3.12
C GLY A 51 -10.61 -6.17 -2.88
N ASP A 52 -10.54 -7.50 -2.83
CA ASP A 52 -11.70 -8.35 -2.52
C ASP A 52 -12.21 -8.12 -1.10
N ASP A 53 -11.30 -8.11 -0.11
CA ASP A 53 -11.56 -7.84 1.29
C ASP A 53 -12.10 -6.41 1.50
N LEU A 54 -11.45 -5.42 0.88
CA LEU A 54 -11.83 -4.01 0.98
C LEU A 54 -13.23 -3.76 0.40
N ARG A 55 -13.61 -4.46 -0.68
CA ARG A 55 -14.97 -4.37 -1.24
C ARG A 55 -16.03 -5.00 -0.34
N VAL A 56 -15.69 -6.08 0.37
CA VAL A 56 -16.57 -6.66 1.41
C VAL A 56 -16.78 -5.66 2.54
N GLU A 57 -15.72 -4.97 2.95
CA GLU A 57 -15.78 -3.96 4.00
C GLU A 57 -16.35 -2.61 3.54
N GLY A 58 -16.47 -2.38 2.24
CA GLY A 58 -16.91 -1.10 1.68
C GLY A 58 -15.89 0.03 1.85
N VAL A 59 -14.60 -0.31 1.99
CA VAL A 59 -13.48 0.63 2.11
C VAL A 59 -12.93 0.92 0.72
N VAL A 60 -12.68 2.20 0.42
CA VAL A 60 -12.10 2.64 -0.86
C VAL A 60 -10.64 3.05 -0.66
N VAL A 61 -9.80 2.73 -1.66
CA VAL A 61 -8.40 3.14 -1.73
C VAL A 61 -8.27 4.30 -2.71
N GLU A 62 -7.63 5.39 -2.29
CA GLU A 62 -7.43 6.60 -3.10
C GLU A 62 -5.94 7.02 -3.05
N GLY A 63 -5.43 7.59 -4.15
CA GLY A 63 -4.05 8.09 -4.22
C GLY A 63 -3.92 9.53 -3.74
N LEU A 64 -2.87 9.86 -2.99
CA LEU A 64 -2.58 11.22 -2.51
C LEU A 64 -1.82 12.08 -3.52
N GLU A 65 -1.20 11.47 -4.53
CA GLU A 65 -0.26 12.14 -5.44
C GLU A 65 0.95 12.75 -4.70
N GLY A 66 1.35 12.11 -3.60
CA GLY A 66 2.44 12.54 -2.71
C GLY A 66 1.97 13.00 -1.34
N VAL A 67 2.77 12.72 -0.31
CA VAL A 67 2.44 13.04 1.10
C VAL A 67 2.31 14.55 1.37
N ASP A 68 2.88 15.39 0.51
CA ASP A 68 2.78 16.86 0.62
C ASP A 68 1.32 17.36 0.56
N HIS A 69 0.40 16.61 -0.05
CA HIS A 69 -1.02 16.95 -0.13
C HIS A 69 -1.85 16.53 1.09
N LEU A 70 -1.25 15.80 2.04
CA LEU A 70 -1.98 15.17 3.14
C LEU A 70 -2.80 16.15 3.98
N ALA A 71 -2.21 17.31 4.34
CA ALA A 71 -2.89 18.29 5.19
C ALA A 71 -4.16 18.86 4.54
N GLU A 72 -4.06 19.23 3.26
CA GLU A 72 -5.18 19.77 2.49
C GLU A 72 -6.29 18.72 2.33
N GLN A 73 -5.93 17.49 1.98
CA GLN A 73 -6.91 16.42 1.81
C GLN A 73 -7.60 16.07 3.12
N LEU A 74 -6.88 16.01 4.25
CA LEU A 74 -7.49 15.77 5.56
C LEU A 74 -8.47 16.90 5.93
N ALA A 75 -8.11 18.16 5.66
CA ALA A 75 -8.98 19.30 5.92
C ALA A 75 -10.26 19.28 5.05
N ALA A 76 -10.13 18.93 3.77
CA ALA A 76 -11.26 18.81 2.85
C ALA A 76 -12.16 17.62 3.22
N PHE A 77 -11.53 16.48 3.53
CA PHE A 77 -12.23 15.27 3.92
C PHE A 77 -13.01 15.53 5.21
N ARG A 78 -12.36 15.94 6.32
CA ARG A 78 -12.90 16.11 7.70
C ARG A 78 -13.12 14.81 8.51
N PRO A 79 -12.10 13.96 8.72
CA PRO A 79 -12.22 12.64 9.36
C PRO A 79 -13.05 12.66 10.65
N GLY A 80 -13.80 11.59 10.90
CA GLY A 80 -14.79 11.53 11.98
C GLY A 80 -15.20 10.09 12.29
N ALA A 81 -16.05 9.91 13.30
CA ALA A 81 -16.66 8.61 13.60
C ALA A 81 -17.39 8.04 12.36
N GLY A 82 -17.09 6.80 11.98
CA GLY A 82 -17.63 6.16 10.78
C GLY A 82 -17.03 6.65 9.46
N ARG A 83 -16.04 7.53 9.50
CA ARG A 83 -15.25 7.99 8.33
C ARG A 83 -13.78 8.21 8.67
N ARG A 84 -13.13 7.14 9.09
CA ARG A 84 -11.70 7.14 9.40
C ARG A 84 -10.85 7.22 8.13
N ILE A 85 -9.67 7.81 8.25
CA ILE A 85 -8.65 7.83 7.19
C ILE A 85 -7.44 7.02 7.65
N GLY A 86 -7.17 5.93 6.95
CA GLY A 86 -5.87 5.25 7.00
C GLY A 86 -4.95 5.80 5.91
N VAL A 87 -3.68 6.04 6.20
CA VAL A 87 -2.71 6.54 5.21
C VAL A 87 -1.47 5.64 5.23
N LEU A 88 -1.11 5.12 4.06
CA LEU A 88 0.15 4.42 3.82
C LEU A 88 1.12 5.36 3.11
N VAL A 89 2.26 5.62 3.74
CA VAL A 89 3.32 6.52 3.24
C VAL A 89 4.60 5.74 2.95
N ASP A 90 5.22 6.02 1.82
CA ASP A 90 6.49 5.41 1.43
C ASP A 90 7.64 6.00 2.25
N HIS A 91 8.68 5.21 2.49
CA HIS A 91 9.91 5.64 3.14
C HIS A 91 9.74 6.42 4.47
N LEU A 92 8.67 6.17 5.22
CA LEU A 92 8.38 6.88 6.47
C LEU A 92 9.32 6.43 7.60
N LEU A 93 10.48 7.07 7.68
CA LEU A 93 11.53 6.81 8.67
C LEU A 93 11.84 8.06 9.49
N ALA A 94 12.40 7.86 10.68
CA ALA A 94 12.80 8.96 11.55
C ALA A 94 13.82 9.88 10.85
N GLY A 95 13.59 11.20 10.91
CA GLY A 95 14.42 12.24 10.32
C GLY A 95 14.20 12.47 8.81
N THR A 96 13.25 11.77 8.19
CA THR A 96 12.93 11.95 6.76
C THR A 96 12.14 13.23 6.49
N LYS A 97 11.94 13.56 5.20
CA LYS A 97 11.02 14.66 4.83
C LYS A 97 9.59 14.24 5.12
N GLU A 98 9.26 13.00 4.81
CA GLU A 98 7.95 12.39 4.90
C GLU A 98 7.44 12.42 6.35
N GLU A 99 8.28 12.06 7.33
CA GLU A 99 7.93 12.17 8.76
C GLU A 99 7.56 13.61 9.15
N ARG A 100 8.33 14.60 8.69
CA ARG A 100 8.09 16.02 9.00
C ARG A 100 6.79 16.51 8.38
N VAL A 101 6.50 16.11 7.14
CA VAL A 101 5.25 16.47 6.45
C VAL A 101 4.05 15.86 7.15
N VAL A 102 4.11 14.57 7.51
CA VAL A 102 3.04 13.89 8.27
C VAL A 102 2.82 14.55 9.62
N ALA A 103 3.88 14.81 10.37
CA ALA A 103 3.79 15.45 11.69
C ALA A 103 3.13 16.84 11.59
N ALA A 104 3.50 17.63 10.59
CA ALA A 104 2.89 18.92 10.31
C ALA A 104 1.41 18.78 9.98
N ALA A 105 1.04 17.91 9.04
CA ALA A 105 -0.36 17.67 8.65
C ALA A 105 -1.23 17.28 9.84
N LEU A 106 -0.77 16.36 10.69
CA LEU A 106 -1.52 15.91 11.86
C LEU A 106 -1.60 16.94 12.99
N SER A 107 -0.70 17.94 13.02
CA SER A 107 -0.75 19.04 13.98
C SER A 107 -1.90 20.00 13.69
N HIS A 108 -2.39 20.03 12.44
CA HIS A 108 -3.48 20.90 11.99
C HIS A 108 -4.88 20.29 12.16
N LEU A 109 -5.00 19.14 12.85
CA LEU A 109 -6.26 18.40 13.03
C LEU A 109 -6.68 18.26 14.50
N PRO A 110 -6.92 19.37 15.23
CA PRO A 110 -7.44 19.29 16.58
C PRO A 110 -8.84 18.65 16.56
N GLY A 111 -9.04 17.56 17.31
CA GLY A 111 -10.32 16.86 17.47
C GLY A 111 -10.69 15.85 16.38
N ALA A 112 -9.81 15.58 15.42
CA ALA A 112 -10.00 14.51 14.42
C ALA A 112 -8.83 13.52 14.37
N ARG A 113 -7.84 13.68 15.26
CA ARG A 113 -6.58 12.93 15.24
C ARG A 113 -6.80 11.44 15.51
N GLU A 114 -7.76 11.11 16.36
CA GLU A 114 -8.22 9.75 16.65
C GLU A 114 -8.87 9.05 15.44
N HIS A 115 -9.25 9.82 14.42
CA HIS A 115 -9.88 9.31 13.19
C HIS A 115 -8.89 9.23 12.01
N VAL A 116 -7.61 9.49 12.26
CA VAL A 116 -6.54 9.41 11.25
C VAL A 116 -5.42 8.52 11.75
N LEU A 117 -5.09 7.48 10.98
CA LEU A 117 -3.93 6.64 11.22
C LEU A 117 -2.98 6.77 10.04
N VAL A 118 -1.77 7.27 10.29
CA VAL A 118 -0.70 7.28 9.29
C VAL A 118 0.32 6.22 9.67
N VAL A 119 0.57 5.31 8.75
CA VAL A 119 1.64 4.32 8.84
C VAL A 119 2.54 4.46 7.62
N GLY A 120 3.73 3.88 7.70
CA GLY A 120 4.57 3.76 6.53
C GLY A 120 5.48 2.56 6.58
N HIS A 121 6.21 2.38 5.49
CA HIS A 121 7.12 1.28 5.27
C HIS A 121 8.55 1.77 4.98
N PRO A 122 9.59 0.95 5.24
CA PRO A 122 10.97 1.39 5.10
C PRO A 122 11.44 1.48 3.65
N PHE A 123 10.66 0.96 2.71
CA PHE A 123 11.04 0.91 1.30
C PHE A 123 11.08 2.29 0.68
N VAL A 124 11.98 2.47 -0.29
CA VAL A 124 12.08 3.72 -1.07
C VAL A 124 10.86 3.88 -1.99
N ASP A 125 10.32 2.76 -2.45
CA ASP A 125 9.11 2.69 -3.27
C ASP A 125 8.47 1.31 -3.08
N VAL A 126 7.14 1.22 -3.22
CA VAL A 126 6.37 -0.01 -3.07
C VAL A 126 6.87 -1.19 -3.91
N TRP A 127 7.59 -0.96 -5.02
CA TRP A 127 8.21 -2.04 -5.79
C TRP A 127 9.06 -2.95 -4.90
N GLN A 128 9.84 -2.36 -3.98
CA GLN A 128 10.73 -3.08 -3.06
C GLN A 128 9.98 -3.99 -2.07
N ALA A 129 8.68 -3.78 -1.88
CA ALA A 129 7.87 -4.62 -1.01
C ALA A 129 7.53 -5.98 -1.64
N VAL A 130 7.71 -6.14 -2.95
CA VAL A 130 7.58 -7.46 -3.60
C VAL A 130 8.85 -8.27 -3.32
N ARG A 131 8.68 -9.51 -2.83
CA ARG A 131 9.82 -10.35 -2.46
C ARG A 131 10.71 -10.65 -3.67
N PRO A 132 12.04 -10.48 -3.57
CA PRO A 132 12.99 -10.68 -4.67
C PRO A 132 12.82 -11.99 -5.46
N HIS A 133 12.54 -13.09 -4.77
CA HIS A 133 12.40 -14.40 -5.40
C HIS A 133 11.25 -14.47 -6.43
N ARG A 134 10.22 -13.61 -6.33
CA ARG A 134 9.13 -13.51 -7.31
C ARG A 134 9.58 -13.03 -8.67
N LEU A 135 10.70 -12.31 -8.69
CA LEU A 135 11.33 -11.80 -9.90
C LEU A 135 12.55 -12.63 -10.33
N GLY A 136 12.84 -13.73 -9.62
CA GLY A 136 14.03 -14.54 -9.86
C GLY A 136 15.34 -13.84 -9.51
N ILE A 137 15.31 -12.82 -8.65
CA ILE A 137 16.49 -12.07 -8.21
C ILE A 137 16.81 -12.38 -6.75
N ALA A 138 18.10 -12.33 -6.40
CA ALA A 138 18.54 -12.58 -5.02
C ALA A 138 18.20 -11.42 -4.08
N ALA A 139 18.31 -10.19 -4.58
CA ALA A 139 17.97 -8.96 -3.87
C ALA A 139 17.61 -7.87 -4.87
N TRP A 140 16.88 -6.84 -4.42
CA TRP A 140 16.63 -5.64 -5.21
C TRP A 140 17.93 -4.90 -5.54
N PRO A 141 18.09 -4.35 -6.77
CA PRO A 141 19.24 -3.52 -7.08
C PRO A 141 19.34 -2.31 -6.14
N VAL A 142 20.57 -1.99 -5.73
CA VAL A 142 20.85 -0.80 -4.94
C VAL A 142 20.99 0.38 -5.88
N VAL A 143 20.11 1.37 -5.76
CA VAL A 143 20.16 2.60 -6.54
C VAL A 143 20.89 3.70 -5.76
N PRO A 144 21.97 4.29 -6.29
CA PRO A 144 22.65 5.41 -5.66
C PRO A 144 21.72 6.58 -5.40
N ARG A 145 21.92 7.28 -4.28
CA ARG A 145 21.17 8.50 -3.96
C ARG A 145 21.32 9.55 -5.07
N GLY A 146 20.28 10.36 -5.25
CA GLY A 146 20.22 11.41 -6.28
C GLY A 146 19.91 10.90 -7.69
N ARG A 147 19.64 9.60 -7.86
CA ARG A 147 19.13 9.04 -9.12
C ARG A 147 17.65 8.72 -9.01
N PRO A 148 16.87 8.89 -10.09
CA PRO A 148 15.50 8.38 -10.17
C PRO A 148 15.48 6.88 -9.84
N TRP A 149 14.74 6.53 -8.80
CA TRP A 149 14.86 5.21 -8.18
C TRP A 149 14.32 4.10 -9.10
N LYS A 150 13.17 4.31 -9.74
CA LYS A 150 12.54 3.32 -10.64
C LYS A 150 13.42 3.00 -11.84
N GLU A 151 13.94 4.03 -12.50
CA GLU A 151 14.86 3.90 -13.63
C GLU A 151 16.16 3.19 -13.21
N GLY A 152 16.69 3.52 -12.03
CA GLY A 152 17.87 2.86 -11.47
C GLY A 152 17.64 1.37 -11.19
N VAL A 153 16.48 1.00 -10.66
CA VAL A 153 16.10 -0.41 -10.44
C VAL A 153 15.99 -1.14 -11.76
N LEU A 154 15.29 -0.57 -12.75
CA LEU A 154 15.15 -1.19 -14.07
C LEU A 154 16.51 -1.39 -14.75
N ALA A 155 17.39 -0.39 -14.69
CA ALA A 155 18.76 -0.51 -15.18
C ALA A 155 19.52 -1.64 -14.47
N GLY A 156 19.41 -1.72 -13.13
CA GLY A 156 20.03 -2.79 -12.34
C GLY A 156 19.47 -4.20 -12.62
N LEU A 157 18.22 -4.29 -13.05
CA LEU A 157 17.58 -5.54 -13.51
C LEU A 157 17.89 -5.87 -14.98
N GLY A 158 18.59 -5.01 -15.71
CA GLY A 158 18.82 -5.14 -17.15
C GLY A 158 17.55 -4.97 -17.99
N TRP A 159 16.55 -4.24 -17.47
CA TRP A 159 15.30 -3.96 -18.16
C TRP A 159 15.33 -2.58 -18.84
N PRO A 160 14.47 -2.35 -19.86
CA PRO A 160 14.28 -1.02 -20.43
C PRO A 160 13.92 0.01 -19.35
N HIS A 161 14.46 1.23 -19.46
CA HIS A 161 14.35 2.26 -18.42
C HIS A 161 14.47 3.72 -18.94
N ALA A 162 14.35 3.93 -20.24
CA ALA A 162 14.59 5.25 -20.86
C ALA A 162 13.36 6.16 -20.82
N THR A 163 12.17 5.58 -20.66
CA THR A 163 10.89 6.30 -20.79
C THR A 163 9.92 5.96 -19.67
N GLN A 164 8.93 6.82 -19.45
CA GLN A 164 7.80 6.51 -18.55
C GLN A 164 7.05 5.24 -18.97
N ALA A 165 6.99 4.94 -20.27
CA ALA A 165 6.42 3.71 -20.78
C ALA A 165 7.23 2.47 -20.37
N ASP A 166 8.56 2.59 -20.23
CA ASP A 166 9.41 1.55 -19.67
C ASP A 166 9.12 1.32 -18.18
N VAL A 167 8.98 2.40 -17.41
CA VAL A 167 8.61 2.33 -15.98
C VAL A 167 7.27 1.63 -15.80
N ALA A 168 6.26 2.00 -16.57
CA ALA A 168 4.95 1.35 -16.54
C ALA A 168 5.01 -0.13 -16.97
N ARG A 169 5.88 -0.50 -17.92
CA ARG A 169 6.12 -1.91 -18.29
C ARG A 169 6.80 -2.68 -17.15
N GLY A 170 7.80 -2.08 -16.52
CA GLY A 170 8.49 -2.63 -15.37
C GLY A 170 7.54 -2.92 -14.22
N TRP A 171 6.70 -1.94 -13.87
CA TRP A 171 5.69 -2.12 -12.83
C TRP A 171 4.70 -3.23 -13.17
N ARG A 172 4.13 -3.24 -14.38
CA ARG A 172 3.20 -4.31 -14.79
C ARG A 172 3.83 -5.69 -14.66
N ARG A 173 5.12 -5.84 -15.00
CA ARG A 173 5.86 -7.09 -14.84
C ARG A 173 6.02 -7.48 -13.37
N ILE A 174 6.33 -6.52 -12.50
CA ILE A 174 6.47 -6.74 -11.05
C ILE A 174 5.12 -7.13 -10.44
N LEU A 175 4.08 -6.32 -10.68
CA LEU A 175 2.73 -6.57 -10.18
C LEU A 175 2.18 -7.92 -10.66
N ALA A 176 2.45 -8.32 -11.91
CA ALA A 176 2.05 -9.63 -12.43
C ALA A 176 2.70 -10.81 -11.68
N SER A 177 3.86 -10.63 -11.05
CA SER A 177 4.51 -11.64 -10.24
C SER A 177 3.89 -11.83 -8.85
N VAL A 178 3.05 -10.90 -8.39
CA VAL A 178 2.35 -11.02 -7.11
C VAL A 178 1.07 -11.83 -7.33
N GLU A 179 0.86 -12.88 -6.54
CA GLU A 179 -0.37 -13.69 -6.53
C GLU A 179 -1.09 -13.58 -5.19
N THR A 180 -0.34 -13.56 -4.09
CA THR A 180 -0.88 -13.52 -2.73
C THR A 180 -0.08 -12.62 -1.80
N LEU A 181 -0.62 -12.36 -0.62
CA LEU A 181 0.06 -11.67 0.48
C LEU A 181 1.45 -12.23 0.79
N ALA A 182 1.64 -13.55 0.61
CA ALA A 182 2.91 -14.23 0.90
C ALA A 182 4.06 -13.77 -0.02
N ASP A 183 3.72 -13.19 -1.17
CA ASP A 183 4.67 -12.66 -2.14
C ASP A 183 5.21 -11.28 -1.76
N LEU A 184 4.70 -10.69 -0.68
CA LEU A 184 5.08 -9.37 -0.17
C LEU A 184 5.92 -9.48 1.11
N GLU A 185 6.71 -8.44 1.37
CA GLU A 185 7.45 -8.29 2.61
C GLU A 185 6.51 -8.02 3.79
N PRO A 186 6.69 -8.67 4.95
CA PRO A 186 5.79 -8.51 6.10
C PRO A 186 5.71 -7.08 6.63
N THR A 187 6.77 -6.30 6.41
CA THR A 187 6.84 -4.89 6.78
C THR A 187 5.88 -4.01 5.97
N LEU A 188 5.45 -4.42 4.78
CA LEU A 188 4.34 -3.78 4.06
C LEU A 188 3.01 -4.40 4.49
N SER A 189 2.89 -5.73 4.42
CA SER A 189 1.60 -6.38 4.62
C SER A 189 1.00 -6.08 6.00
N GLY A 190 1.79 -6.16 7.07
CA GLY A 190 1.33 -5.82 8.41
C GLY A 190 0.90 -4.36 8.59
N ARG A 191 1.41 -3.43 7.76
CA ARG A 191 0.98 -2.03 7.75
C ARG A 191 -0.38 -1.88 7.09
N VAL A 192 -0.60 -2.56 5.97
CA VAL A 192 -1.89 -2.55 5.27
C VAL A 192 -2.97 -3.20 6.14
N GLU A 193 -2.70 -4.34 6.77
CA GLU A 193 -3.65 -4.97 7.72
C GLU A 193 -4.00 -4.03 8.87
N HIS A 194 -3.00 -3.38 9.47
CA HIS A 194 -3.24 -2.41 10.54
C HIS A 194 -4.11 -1.22 10.09
N LEU A 195 -3.95 -0.76 8.84
CA LEU A 195 -4.82 0.27 8.28
C LEU A 195 -6.25 -0.25 8.10
N ILE A 196 -6.42 -1.48 7.59
CA ILE A 196 -7.72 -2.11 7.40
C ILE A 196 -8.44 -2.21 8.75
N ASP A 197 -7.80 -2.79 9.76
CA ASP A 197 -8.35 -2.90 11.11
C ASP A 197 -8.76 -1.54 11.68
N PHE A 198 -7.95 -0.50 11.45
CA PHE A 198 -8.26 0.84 11.92
C PHE A 198 -9.51 1.43 11.25
N VAL A 199 -9.62 1.32 9.92
CA VAL A 199 -10.71 1.93 9.15
C VAL A 199 -12.02 1.13 9.19
N THR A 200 -11.97 -0.11 9.67
CA THR A 200 -13.15 -0.97 9.88
C THR A 200 -13.58 -1.05 11.35
N GLY A 201 -12.66 -0.82 12.29
CA GLY A 201 -12.84 -1.08 13.73
C GLY A 201 -13.79 -0.15 14.50
N ASP A 202 -14.25 0.95 13.93
CA ASP A 202 -15.25 1.85 14.53
C ASP A 202 -16.65 1.26 14.64
N GLU A 203 -16.91 0.07 14.07
CA GLU A 203 -18.17 -0.65 14.29
C GLU A 203 -18.31 -1.20 15.73
N LEU A 204 -17.20 -1.36 16.46
CA LEU A 204 -17.20 -1.80 17.86
C LEU A 204 -17.47 -0.64 18.85
N ASP A 205 -17.44 0.60 18.38
CA ASP A 205 -17.68 1.81 19.18
C ASP A 205 -19.16 2.26 19.13
N ARG A 206 -20.05 1.49 18.48
CA ARG A 206 -21.51 1.71 18.40
C ARG A 206 -22.28 0.79 19.33
#